data_AF-X8JE19-F1
#
_entry.id   AF-X8JE19-F1
#
_cell.length_a   1.000
_cell.length_b   1.000
_cell.length_c   1.000
_cell.angle_alpha   90.00
_cell.angle_beta   90.00
_cell.angle_gamma   90.00
#
_symmetry.space_group_name_H-M   'P 1'
#
loop_
_entity.id
_entity.type
_entity.pdbx_description
1 polymer ?
#
loop_
_entity_poly.entity_id
_entity_poly.type
_entity_poly.pdbx_seq_one_letter_code
_entity_poly.pdbx_strand_id
1 'polypeptide(L)'
;MSSDRTLMDEVVCRPFGTCEPCPVEALNQPFCKPYGNRRLIHCIRKADIPKDMPDGQLPDHALPGETPAWESCGKVILQERADFNEFVVCNLALAALSLGVLYAKVKRLTTMQYRQLAARIGLTRT
;
A
#
# COMPACT_ATOMS: atom_id res chain seq x y z
N MET A 1 -29.27 10.69 -37.07
CA MET A 1 -28.32 11.82 -36.90
C MET A 1 -28.08 12.22 -35.43
N SER A 2 -28.37 11.34 -34.44
CA SER A 2 -28.09 11.63 -33.02
C SER A 2 -26.82 10.93 -32.50
N SER A 3 -26.40 9.80 -33.08
CA SER A 3 -25.19 9.06 -32.64
C SER A 3 -23.88 9.77 -32.94
N ASP A 4 -23.79 10.54 -34.03
CA ASP A 4 -22.54 11.15 -34.49
C ASP A 4 -22.11 12.34 -33.61
N ARG A 5 -23.08 13.02 -32.97
CA ARG A 5 -22.82 14.07 -31.98
C ARG A 5 -22.26 13.48 -30.67
N THR A 6 -22.71 12.29 -30.28
CA THR A 6 -22.28 11.63 -29.04
C THR A 6 -20.81 11.19 -29.08
N LEU A 7 -20.28 10.89 -30.26
CA LEU A 7 -18.88 10.46 -30.44
C LEU A 7 -17.90 11.64 -30.40
N MET A 8 -18.35 12.85 -30.76
CA MET A 8 -17.55 14.08 -30.69
C MET A 8 -17.36 14.61 -29.26
N ASP A 9 -18.28 14.30 -28.34
CA ASP A 9 -18.20 14.64 -26.92
C ASP A 9 -17.54 13.52 -26.08
N GLU A 10 -17.14 12.41 -26.70
CA GLU A 10 -16.46 11.33 -26.00
C GLU A 10 -15.05 11.79 -25.59
N VAL A 11 -14.78 11.80 -24.28
CA VAL A 11 -13.47 12.19 -23.73
C VAL A 11 -12.73 10.93 -23.31
N VAL A 12 -11.47 10.84 -23.72
CA VAL A 12 -10.55 9.77 -23.33
C VAL A 12 -9.53 10.34 -22.36
N CYS A 13 -9.43 9.74 -21.17
CA CYS A 13 -8.49 10.14 -20.13
C CYS A 13 -7.44 9.07 -19.90
N ARG A 14 -6.18 9.49 -19.71
CA ARG A 14 -5.04 8.60 -19.42
C ARG A 14 -4.29 9.05 -18.15
N PRO A 15 -3.74 8.11 -17.38
CA PRO A 15 -2.87 8.44 -16.25
C PRO A 15 -1.58 9.10 -16.70
N PHE A 16 -1.16 10.13 -15.98
CA PHE A 16 0.10 10.84 -16.20
C PHE A 16 0.94 10.89 -14.92
N GLY A 17 0.32 11.13 -13.77
CA GLY A 17 1.00 11.23 -12.48
C GLY A 17 1.05 9.93 -11.69
N THR A 18 1.93 9.89 -10.68
CA THR A 18 1.91 8.86 -9.64
C THR A 18 0.69 9.01 -8.73
N CYS A 19 0.28 7.91 -8.10
CA CYS A 19 -0.77 7.94 -7.09
C CYS A 19 -0.22 8.58 -5.81
N GLU A 20 -0.85 9.67 -5.36
CA GLU A 20 -0.45 10.46 -4.21
C GLU A 20 -1.62 10.61 -3.22
N PRO A 21 -1.34 10.81 -1.91
CA PRO A 21 -2.38 11.12 -0.94
C PRO A 21 -3.04 12.46 -1.27
N CYS A 22 -4.35 12.53 -1.11
CA CYS A 22 -5.07 13.78 -1.28
C CYS A 22 -4.74 14.78 -0.17
N PRO A 23 -4.69 16.09 -0.49
CA PRO A 23 -4.59 17.12 0.53
C PRO A 23 -5.88 17.13 1.40
N VAL A 24 -5.75 17.53 2.66
CA VAL A 24 -6.81 17.43 3.67
C VAL A 24 -8.07 18.18 3.24
N GLU A 25 -7.89 19.30 2.55
CA GLU A 25 -8.96 20.18 2.08
C GLU A 25 -9.76 19.56 0.93
N ALA A 26 -9.15 18.63 0.16
CA ALA A 26 -9.78 17.96 -0.97
C ALA A 26 -10.22 16.53 -0.68
N LEU A 27 -10.03 16.03 0.55
CA LEU A 27 -10.30 14.63 0.90
C LEU A 27 -11.77 14.19 0.70
N ASN A 28 -12.69 15.17 0.69
CA ASN A 28 -14.12 14.97 0.44
C ASN A 28 -14.50 15.03 -1.05
N GLN A 29 -13.55 15.36 -1.93
CA GLN A 29 -13.79 15.44 -3.36
C GLN A 29 -13.86 14.03 -3.98
N PRO A 30 -14.64 13.85 -5.06
CA PRO A 30 -14.88 12.52 -5.63
C PRO A 30 -13.61 11.84 -6.15
N PHE A 31 -12.65 12.61 -6.68
CA PHE A 31 -11.36 12.07 -7.12
C PHE A 31 -10.46 11.57 -5.98
N CYS A 32 -10.88 11.73 -4.72
CA CYS A 32 -10.18 11.17 -3.57
C CYS A 32 -10.87 9.92 -3.01
N LYS A 33 -12.02 9.49 -3.54
CA LYS A 33 -12.75 8.35 -3.00
C LYS A 33 -12.54 7.10 -3.84
N PRO A 34 -12.50 5.90 -3.21
CA PRO A 34 -12.66 5.63 -1.78
C PRO A 34 -11.36 5.72 -0.95
N TYR A 35 -10.20 5.70 -1.59
CA TYR A 35 -8.92 5.41 -0.92
C TYR A 35 -8.23 6.62 -0.27
N GLY A 36 -8.73 7.83 -0.49
CA GLY A 36 -8.06 9.06 -0.06
C GLY A 36 -6.87 9.46 -0.93
N ASN A 37 -6.68 8.79 -2.07
CA ASN A 37 -5.55 9.03 -2.98
C ASN A 37 -6.05 9.49 -4.35
N ARG A 38 -5.25 10.33 -5.02
CA ARG A 38 -5.52 10.85 -6.36
C ARG A 38 -4.28 10.71 -7.25
N ARG A 39 -4.48 10.72 -8.56
CA ARG A 39 -3.39 10.88 -9.55
C ARG A 39 -3.78 11.86 -10.63
N LEU A 40 -2.77 12.49 -11.22
CA LEU A 40 -2.96 13.40 -12.34
C LEU A 40 -3.26 12.60 -13.61
N ILE A 41 -4.27 13.03 -14.36
CA ILE A 41 -4.66 12.50 -15.67
C ILE A 41 -4.64 13.59 -16.73
N HIS A 42 -4.44 13.17 -17.97
CA HIS A 42 -4.69 14.00 -19.15
C HIS A 42 -5.91 13.47 -19.89
N CYS A 43 -6.85 14.37 -20.14
CA CYS A 43 -8.06 14.09 -20.90
C CYS A 43 -8.03 14.83 -22.23
N ILE A 44 -8.37 14.13 -23.32
CA ILE A 44 -8.51 14.67 -24.67
C ILE A 44 -9.86 14.28 -25.25
N ARG A 45 -10.47 15.15 -26.05
CA ARG A 45 -11.68 14.76 -26.80
C ARG A 45 -11.29 13.80 -27.90
N LYS A 46 -12.08 12.76 -28.12
CA LYS A 46 -11.84 11.75 -29.15
C LYS A 46 -11.76 12.34 -30.56
N ALA A 47 -12.48 13.43 -30.80
CA ALA A 47 -12.41 14.19 -32.06
C ALA A 47 -11.03 14.83 -32.32
N ASP A 48 -10.29 15.16 -31.27
CA ASP A 48 -8.97 15.80 -31.35
C ASP A 48 -7.83 14.76 -31.44
N ILE A 49 -8.14 13.45 -31.34
CA ILE A 49 -7.16 12.36 -31.47
C ILE A 49 -6.89 12.10 -32.97
N PRO A 50 -5.61 12.07 -33.40
CA PRO A 50 -5.28 11.70 -34.78
C PRO A 50 -5.80 10.30 -35.15
N LYS A 51 -6.56 10.20 -36.25
CA LYS A 51 -7.21 8.95 -36.71
C LYS A 51 -6.24 7.84 -37.11
N ASP A 52 -4.98 8.18 -37.37
CA ASP A 52 -3.92 7.23 -37.73
C ASP A 52 -3.35 6.50 -36.49
N MET A 53 -3.83 6.84 -35.30
CA MET A 53 -3.36 6.25 -34.03
C MET A 53 -4.21 5.04 -33.66
N PRO A 54 -3.60 3.88 -33.36
CA PRO A 54 -4.36 2.70 -32.94
C PRO A 54 -5.08 2.98 -31.62
N ASP A 55 -6.35 2.55 -31.54
CA ASP A 55 -7.17 2.65 -30.34
C ASP A 55 -6.41 2.03 -29.15
N GLY A 56 -6.16 2.85 -28.12
CA GLY A 56 -5.55 2.42 -26.87
C GLY A 56 -4.05 2.71 -26.71
N GLN A 57 -3.35 3.27 -27.71
CA GLN A 57 -1.94 3.66 -27.57
C GLN A 57 -1.76 5.16 -27.88
N LEU A 58 -2.30 6.02 -27.01
CA LEU A 58 -2.04 7.45 -27.05
C LEU A 58 -0.56 7.69 -26.63
N PRO A 59 0.19 8.55 -27.33
CA PRO A 59 1.60 8.80 -27.03
C PRO A 59 1.80 9.27 -25.60
N ASP A 60 2.91 8.85 -24.99
CA ASP A 60 3.25 9.27 -23.62
C ASP A 60 3.49 10.78 -23.50
N HIS A 61 3.74 11.48 -24.60
CA HIS A 61 3.89 12.94 -24.64
C HIS A 61 2.54 13.66 -24.69
N ALA A 62 2.46 14.85 -24.08
CA ALA A 62 1.23 15.65 -24.03
C ALA A 62 0.82 16.11 -25.43
N LEU A 63 -0.37 15.72 -25.88
CA LEU A 63 -0.95 16.20 -27.13
C LEU A 63 -1.51 17.63 -26.97
N PRO A 64 -1.45 18.45 -28.02
CA PRO A 64 -2.07 19.78 -28.01
C PRO A 64 -3.59 19.65 -27.86
N GLY A 65 -4.16 20.29 -26.84
CA GLY A 65 -5.58 20.18 -26.49
C GLY A 65 -5.89 19.23 -25.32
N GLU A 66 -4.86 18.58 -24.74
CA GLU A 66 -5.03 17.83 -23.50
C GLU A 66 -5.31 18.74 -22.30
N THR A 67 -6.23 18.32 -21.45
CA THR A 67 -6.61 19.03 -20.21
C THR A 67 -6.17 18.22 -18.99
N PRO A 68 -5.45 18.82 -18.03
CA PRO A 68 -5.09 18.16 -16.79
C PRO A 68 -6.30 18.04 -15.88
N ALA A 69 -6.52 16.85 -15.32
CA ALA A 69 -7.58 16.58 -14.35
C ALA A 69 -7.09 15.61 -13.27
N TRP A 70 -7.92 15.39 -12.25
CA TRP A 70 -7.64 14.47 -11.15
C TRP A 70 -8.60 13.29 -11.18
N GLU A 71 -8.06 12.08 -10.98
CA GLU A 71 -8.87 10.89 -10.75
C GLU A 71 -8.46 10.17 -9.48
N SER A 72 -9.37 9.34 -8.97
CA SER A 72 -9.06 8.45 -7.87
C SER A 72 -8.13 7.34 -8.32
N CYS A 73 -7.19 6.99 -7.46
CA CYS A 73 -6.26 5.90 -7.70
C CYS A 73 -6.29 4.92 -6.53
N GLY A 74 -5.59 3.80 -6.72
CA GLY A 74 -5.51 2.75 -5.72
C GLY A 74 -4.74 3.13 -4.45
N LYS A 75 -4.42 2.11 -3.66
CA LYS A 75 -3.59 2.25 -2.48
C LYS A 75 -2.12 2.48 -2.87
N VAL A 76 -1.45 3.40 -2.18
CA VAL A 76 -0.02 3.67 -2.37
C VAL A 76 0.79 2.58 -1.66
N ILE A 77 1.15 1.52 -2.38
CA ILE A 77 1.77 0.29 -1.82
C ILE A 77 3.05 0.59 -1.03
N LEU A 78 3.86 1.54 -1.49
CA LEU A 78 5.12 1.88 -0.83
C LEU A 78 4.91 2.46 0.57
N GLN A 79 3.87 3.26 0.76
CA GLN A 79 3.53 3.84 2.05
C GLN A 79 2.90 2.80 2.98
N GLU A 80 1.93 2.02 2.47
CA GLU A 80 1.29 0.97 3.28
C GLU A 80 2.29 -0.11 3.76
N ARG A 81 3.34 -0.38 2.96
CA ARG A 81 4.37 -1.35 3.34
C ARG A 81 5.17 -0.90 4.56
N ALA A 82 5.41 0.40 4.73
CA ALA A 82 6.13 0.92 5.89
C ALA A 82 5.29 0.77 7.16
N ASP A 83 4.02 1.20 7.11
CA ASP A 83 3.09 1.12 8.25
C ASP A 83 2.83 -0.34 8.65
N PHE A 84 2.66 -1.23 7.67
CA PHE A 84 2.51 -2.66 7.93
C PHE A 84 3.75 -3.26 8.60
N ASN A 85 4.94 -2.85 8.17
CA ASN A 85 6.19 -3.33 8.74
C ASN A 85 6.35 -2.90 10.21
N GLU A 86 5.95 -1.68 10.56
CA GLU A 86 5.93 -1.22 11.95
C GLU A 86 5.05 -2.13 12.83
N PHE A 87 3.84 -2.43 12.37
CA PHE A 87 2.93 -3.34 13.07
C PHE A 87 3.56 -4.73 13.26
N VAL A 88 4.16 -5.30 12.22
CA VAL A 88 4.81 -6.62 12.27
C VAL A 88 5.97 -6.61 13.26
N VAL A 89 6.84 -5.60 13.22
CA VAL A 89 8.00 -5.50 14.12
C VAL A 89 7.55 -5.37 15.58
N CYS A 90 6.53 -4.56 15.87
CA CYS A 90 5.96 -4.43 17.21
C CYS A 90 5.44 -5.77 17.75
N ASN A 91 4.70 -6.54 16.94
CA ASN A 91 4.21 -7.85 17.35
C ASN A 91 5.34 -8.87 17.54
N LEU A 92 6.34 -8.88 16.67
CA LEU A 92 7.52 -9.75 16.81
C LEU A 92 8.32 -9.41 18.07
N ALA A 93 8.44 -8.13 18.42
CA ALA A 93 9.09 -7.71 19.66
C ALA A 93 8.33 -8.22 20.90
N LEU A 94 6.99 -8.08 20.93
CA LEU A 94 6.17 -8.62 22.02
C LEU A 94 6.26 -10.15 22.11
N ALA A 95 6.25 -10.84 20.97
CA ALA A 95 6.43 -12.29 20.90
C ALA A 95 7.80 -12.70 21.46
N ALA A 96 8.89 -12.03 21.04
CA ALA A 96 10.24 -12.29 21.53
C ALA A 96 10.37 -12.04 23.04
N LEU A 97 9.77 -10.96 23.56
CA LEU A 97 9.74 -10.67 25.00
C LEU A 97 9.02 -11.76 25.77
N SER A 98 7.85 -12.20 25.29
CA SER A 98 7.07 -13.26 25.94
C SER A 98 7.83 -14.59 25.98
N LEU A 99 8.47 -14.97 24.87
CA LEU A 99 9.31 -16.16 24.78
C LEU A 99 10.56 -16.05 25.66
N GLY A 100 11.17 -14.87 25.74
CA GLY A 100 12.31 -14.60 26.62
C GLY A 100 11.94 -14.78 28.09
N VAL A 101 10.80 -14.26 28.52
CA VAL A 101 10.28 -14.45 29.88
C VAL A 101 9.98 -15.93 30.15
N LEU A 102 9.31 -16.60 29.23
CA LEU A 102 9.00 -18.03 29.35
C LEU A 102 10.29 -18.86 29.46
N TYR A 103 11.26 -18.62 28.59
CA TYR A 103 12.56 -19.29 28.61
C TYR A 103 13.29 -19.08 29.94
N ALA A 104 13.32 -17.84 30.45
CA ALA A 104 13.93 -17.54 31.74
C ALA A 104 13.23 -18.27 32.90
N LYS A 105 11.89 -18.31 32.89
CA LYS A 105 11.09 -19.03 33.90
C LYS A 105 11.34 -20.53 33.84
N VAL A 106 11.29 -21.12 32.65
CA VAL A 106 11.55 -22.55 32.43
C VAL A 106 12.96 -22.91 32.88
N LYS A 107 13.99 -22.17 32.46
CA LYS A 107 15.38 -22.40 32.87
C LYS A 107 15.57 -22.31 34.39
N ARG A 108 14.90 -21.35 35.05
CA ARG A 108 14.94 -21.21 36.52
C ARG A 108 14.30 -22.43 37.20
N LEU A 109 13.12 -22.86 36.74
CA LEU A 109 12.40 -24.01 37.30
C LEU A 109 13.17 -25.31 37.09
N THR A 110 13.70 -25.56 35.89
CA THR A 110 14.49 -26.77 35.60
C THR A 110 15.77 -26.82 36.43
N THR A 111 16.44 -25.68 36.63
CA THR A 111 17.63 -25.61 37.50
C THR A 111 17.28 -25.94 38.96
N MET A 112 16.13 -25.46 39.46
CA MET A 112 15.66 -25.77 40.82
C MET A 112 15.29 -27.26 40.96
N GLN A 113 14.57 -27.82 39.99
CA GLN A 113 14.22 -29.24 39.97
C GLN A 113 15.46 -30.13 39.87
N TYR A 114 16.43 -29.76 39.04
CA TYR A 114 17.70 -30.47 38.93
C TYR A 114 18.46 -30.47 40.25
N ARG A 115 18.49 -29.35 40.98
CA ARG A 115 19.08 -29.27 42.32
C ARG A 115 18.39 -30.18 43.32
N GLN A 116 17.05 -30.22 43.31
CA GLN A 116 16.28 -31.12 44.18
C GLN A 116 16.53 -32.59 43.86
N LEU A 117 16.64 -32.93 42.57
CA LEU A 117 16.98 -34.30 42.14
C LEU A 117 18.41 -34.68 42.54
N ALA A 118 19.39 -33.81 42.32
CA ALA A 118 20.79 -34.03 42.70
C ALA A 118 20.96 -34.20 44.22
N ALA A 119 20.24 -33.42 45.02
CA ALA A 119 20.23 -33.56 46.48
C ALA A 119 19.68 -34.92 46.95
N ARG A 120 18.79 -35.55 46.17
CA ARG A 120 18.28 -36.91 46.45
C ARG A 120 19.23 -38.01 46.01
N ILE A 121 19.98 -37.80 44.92
CA ILE A 121 20.87 -38.82 44.33
C ILE A 121 22.28 -38.77 44.94
N GLY A 122 22.64 -37.72 45.70
CA GLY A 122 23.90 -37.68 46.45
C GLY A 122 25.16 -37.69 45.57
N LEU A 123 25.08 -37.11 44.36
CA LEU A 123 26.23 -36.98 43.46
C LEU A 123 27.29 -36.05 44.07
N THR A 124 28.22 -36.63 44.82
CA THR A 124 29.50 -36.02 45.20
C THR A 124 30.43 -36.11 43.99
N ARG A 125 30.92 -34.96 43.54
CA ARG A 125 31.86 -34.84 42.43
C ARG A 125 33.24 -35.34 42.90
N THR A 126 33.70 -36.49 42.40
CA THR A 126 35.14 -36.79 42.31
C THR A 126 35.76 -36.08 41.12
#